data_AF-Q9G4Q2-F1
#
_entry.id   AF-Q9G4Q2-F1
#
_cell.length_a   1.000
_cell.length_b   1.000
_cell.length_c   1.000
_cell.angle_alpha   90.00
_cell.angle_beta   90.00
_cell.angle_gamma   90.00
#
_symmetry.space_group_name_H-M   'P 1'
#
loop_
_entity.id
_entity.type
_entity.pdbx_description
1 polymer ?
#
loop_
_entity_poly.entity_id
_entity_poly.type
_entity_poly.pdbx_seq_one_letter_code
_entity_poly.pdbx_strand_id
1 'polypeptide(L)'
;MTLSLFDQFASPTLFGISLIVLALSLPWVLYPKPTARWLNNRLLTLQGWFIIRFTQQIFQPINLGGHKWAAILTSLMLFLITLNMLGLIPYTFTPTTQLSVNMALAVPLWLATVIIGMRNQPTHALGHLLPEGTPTPLIPILIVIETISLFIRPLALGVRLTANLT
;
A
#
# COMPACT_ATOMS: atom_id res chain seq x y z
N MET A 1 14.27 -8.21 34.58
CA MET A 1 14.43 -7.94 33.14
C MET A 1 13.61 -6.72 32.84
N THR A 2 14.23 -5.61 32.45
CA THR A 2 13.49 -4.43 31.98
C THR A 2 12.81 -4.85 30.69
N LEU A 3 11.52 -5.18 30.74
CA LEU A 3 10.70 -5.30 29.54
C LEU A 3 10.85 -3.98 28.79
N SER A 4 11.57 -4.02 27.69
CA SER A 4 11.78 -2.83 26.90
C SER A 4 10.46 -2.60 26.14
N LEU A 5 9.99 -1.36 26.10
CA LEU A 5 8.80 -1.02 25.30
C LEU A 5 8.99 -1.42 23.81
N PHE A 6 10.24 -1.59 23.38
CA PHE A 6 10.61 -2.00 22.04
C PHE A 6 10.54 -3.51 21.78
N ASP A 7 10.40 -4.36 22.80
CA ASP A 7 10.32 -5.82 22.63
C ASP A 7 9.09 -6.23 21.81
N GLN A 8 8.02 -5.41 21.80
CA GLN A 8 6.83 -5.65 21.00
C GLN A 8 7.07 -5.50 19.48
N PHE A 9 8.05 -4.68 19.07
CA PHE A 9 8.40 -4.47 17.66
C PHE A 9 9.47 -5.44 17.15
N ALA A 10 10.10 -6.19 18.07
CA ALA A 10 11.04 -7.24 17.70
C ALA A 10 10.30 -8.38 17.02
N SER A 11 10.85 -8.88 15.91
CA SER A 11 10.25 -10.00 15.19
C SER A 11 10.22 -11.25 16.07
N PRO A 12 9.05 -11.85 16.35
CA PRO A 12 8.97 -13.04 17.17
C PRO A 12 9.66 -14.20 16.43
N THR A 13 10.61 -14.85 17.11
CA THR A 13 11.31 -16.04 16.62
C THR A 13 10.97 -17.23 17.51
N LEU A 14 10.62 -18.35 16.90
CA LEU A 14 10.38 -19.61 17.60
C LEU A 14 11.32 -20.67 17.01
N PHE A 15 12.14 -21.30 17.85
CA PHE A 15 13.16 -22.29 17.43
C PHE A 15 14.06 -21.82 16.26
N GLY A 16 14.40 -20.52 16.23
CA GLY A 16 15.25 -19.93 15.18
C GLY A 16 14.53 -19.55 13.87
N ILE A 17 13.22 -19.78 13.75
CA ILE A 17 12.41 -19.37 12.59
C ILE A 17 11.65 -18.09 12.94
N SER A 18 11.69 -17.09 12.06
CA SER A 18 10.91 -15.86 12.22
C SER A 18 9.44 -16.10 11.88
N LEU A 19 8.54 -15.73 12.78
CA LEU A 19 7.09 -15.92 12.62
C LEU A 19 6.42 -14.81 11.78
N ILE A 20 7.21 -13.93 11.17
CA ILE A 20 6.72 -12.83 10.31
C ILE A 20 5.89 -13.37 9.15
N VAL A 21 6.33 -14.49 8.53
CA VAL A 21 5.63 -15.09 7.39
C VAL A 21 4.24 -15.57 7.80
N LEU A 22 4.12 -16.16 8.99
CA LEU A 22 2.84 -16.58 9.53
C LEU A 22 1.91 -15.37 9.75
N ALA A 23 2.44 -14.30 10.34
CA ALA A 23 1.68 -13.06 10.55
C ALA A 23 1.19 -12.44 9.22
N LEU A 24 2.03 -12.43 8.18
CA LEU A 24 1.67 -11.94 6.85
C LEU A 24 0.60 -12.81 6.16
N SER A 25 0.48 -14.09 6.50
CA SER A 25 -0.52 -14.99 5.92
C SER A 25 -1.91 -14.90 6.58
N LEU A 26 -2.00 -14.30 7.78
CA LEU A 26 -3.26 -14.21 8.56
C LEU A 26 -4.43 -13.53 7.82
N PRO A 27 -4.23 -12.43 7.06
CA PRO A 27 -5.32 -11.82 6.29
C PRO A 27 -6.06 -12.79 5.36
N TRP A 28 -5.37 -13.79 4.80
CA TRP A 28 -5.98 -14.76 3.89
C TRP A 28 -6.96 -15.69 4.59
N VAL A 29 -6.79 -15.93 5.89
CA VAL A 29 -7.69 -16.78 6.67
C VAL A 29 -8.99 -16.04 7.00
N LEU A 30 -8.93 -14.72 7.17
CA LEU A 30 -10.08 -13.89 7.56
C LEU A 30 -11.10 -13.66 6.43
N TYR A 31 -10.69 -13.80 5.17
CA TYR A 31 -11.57 -13.67 4.00
C TYR A 31 -11.96 -15.04 3.45
N PRO A 32 -13.12 -15.61 3.85
CA PRO A 32 -13.58 -16.89 3.34
C PRO A 32 -13.84 -16.84 1.83
N LYS A 33 -13.58 -17.96 1.15
CA LYS A 33 -13.88 -18.10 -0.28
C LYS A 33 -15.39 -17.98 -0.53
N PRO A 34 -15.83 -17.23 -1.55
CA PRO A 34 -17.23 -17.14 -1.90
C PRO A 34 -17.75 -18.52 -2.36
N THR A 35 -18.95 -18.88 -1.91
CA THR A 35 -19.62 -20.10 -2.37
C THR A 35 -20.34 -19.86 -3.69
N ALA A 36 -20.51 -20.92 -4.50
CA ALA A 36 -21.27 -20.85 -5.76
C ALA A 36 -22.80 -20.70 -5.57
N ARG A 37 -23.27 -20.54 -4.33
CA ARG A 37 -24.69 -20.36 -4.00
C ARG A 37 -25.08 -18.91 -4.28
N TRP A 38 -26.30 -18.70 -4.79
CA TRP A 38 -26.80 -17.35 -5.04
C TRP A 38 -26.97 -16.54 -3.75
N LEU A 39 -27.40 -17.19 -2.66
CA LEU A 39 -27.54 -16.59 -1.34
C LEU A 39 -26.37 -17.01 -0.45
N ASN A 40 -25.48 -16.05 -0.17
CA ASN A 40 -24.28 -16.26 0.62
C ASN A 40 -24.52 -16.01 2.12
N ASN A 41 -23.55 -16.41 2.94
CA ASN A 41 -23.53 -16.10 4.36
C ASN A 41 -23.48 -14.58 4.61
N ARG A 42 -24.04 -14.13 5.74
CA ARG A 42 -24.06 -12.71 6.16
C ARG A 42 -22.67 -12.05 6.15
N LEU A 43 -21.64 -12.79 6.56
CA LEU A 43 -20.27 -12.26 6.55
C LEU A 43 -19.78 -11.97 5.13
N LEU A 44 -20.00 -12.90 4.19
CA LEU A 44 -19.59 -12.75 2.80
C LEU A 44 -20.34 -11.62 2.11
N THR A 45 -21.63 -11.42 2.41
CA THR A 45 -22.40 -10.32 1.84
C THR A 45 -21.93 -8.96 2.34
N LEU A 46 -21.62 -8.84 3.64
CA LEU A 46 -21.06 -7.61 4.21
C LEU A 46 -19.67 -7.29 3.66
N GLN A 47 -18.78 -8.29 3.60
CA GLN A 47 -17.44 -8.12 3.02
C GLN A 47 -17.53 -7.73 1.54
N GLY A 48 -18.38 -8.40 0.76
CA GLY A 48 -18.62 -8.07 -0.65
C GLY A 48 -19.14 -6.65 -0.83
N TRP A 49 -20.10 -6.22 -0.01
CA TRP A 49 -20.64 -4.87 -0.07
C TRP A 49 -19.58 -3.80 0.25
N PHE A 50 -18.76 -4.04 1.28
CA PHE A 50 -17.63 -3.16 1.61
C PHE A 50 -16.64 -3.04 0.45
N ILE A 51 -16.22 -4.17 -0.12
CA ILE A 51 -15.26 -4.19 -1.24
C ILE A 51 -15.81 -3.41 -2.43
N ILE A 52 -17.07 -3.65 -2.84
CA ILE A 52 -17.69 -2.98 -3.99
C ILE A 52 -17.81 -1.47 -3.77
N ARG A 53 -18.26 -1.03 -2.60
CA ARG A 53 -18.38 0.41 -2.29
C ARG A 53 -17.02 1.09 -2.31
N PHE A 54 -16.01 0.43 -1.77
CA PHE A 54 -14.67 0.98 -1.70
C PHE A 54 -13.99 1.03 -3.08
N THR A 55 -14.15 -0.01 -3.91
CA THR A 55 -13.65 0.00 -5.29
C THR A 55 -14.28 1.15 -6.09
N GLN A 56 -15.59 1.37 -5.93
CA GLN A 56 -16.29 2.47 -6.60
C GLN A 56 -15.70 3.82 -6.18
N GLN A 57 -15.46 4.05 -4.89
CA GLN A 57 -14.92 5.32 -4.39
C GLN A 57 -13.50 5.62 -4.91
N ILE A 58 -12.60 4.62 -4.94
CA ILE A 58 -11.23 4.83 -5.46
C ILE A 58 -11.24 5.14 -6.95
N PHE A 59 -12.10 4.46 -7.71
CA PHE A 59 -12.04 4.48 -9.17
C PHE A 59 -12.95 5.51 -9.82
N GLN A 60 -13.84 6.18 -9.07
CA GLN A 60 -14.62 7.32 -9.55
C GLN A 60 -13.80 8.40 -10.27
N PRO A 61 -12.66 8.88 -9.74
CA PRO A 61 -11.83 9.89 -10.41
C PRO A 61 -10.89 9.33 -11.49
N ILE A 62 -10.84 8.01 -11.70
CA ILE A 62 -9.84 7.35 -12.55
C ILE A 62 -10.45 7.00 -13.91
N ASN A 63 -9.71 7.27 -14.99
CA ASN A 63 -10.15 6.96 -16.34
C ASN A 63 -10.24 5.43 -16.61
N LEU A 64 -11.01 5.02 -17.62
CA LEU A 64 -11.36 3.62 -17.91
C LEU A 64 -10.15 2.68 -18.02
N GLY A 65 -9.03 3.16 -18.59
CA GLY A 65 -7.79 2.38 -18.70
C GLY A 65 -7.18 2.00 -17.35
N GLY A 66 -7.41 2.80 -16.30
CA GLY A 66 -6.93 2.58 -14.95
C GLY A 66 -7.71 1.50 -14.18
N HIS A 67 -8.94 1.15 -14.58
CA HIS A 67 -9.73 0.14 -13.89
C HIS A 67 -9.09 -1.26 -13.89
N LYS A 68 -8.14 -1.54 -14.80
CA LYS A 68 -7.35 -2.78 -14.76
C LYS A 68 -6.56 -2.93 -13.45
N TRP A 69 -6.20 -1.82 -12.81
CA TRP A 69 -5.49 -1.78 -11.53
C TRP A 69 -6.40 -2.00 -10.31
N ALA A 70 -7.72 -2.11 -10.52
CA ALA A 70 -8.67 -2.23 -9.43
C ALA A 70 -8.43 -3.44 -8.55
N ALA A 71 -8.13 -4.60 -9.13
CA ALA A 71 -7.88 -5.81 -8.34
C ALA A 71 -6.65 -5.65 -7.43
N ILE A 72 -5.55 -5.11 -7.98
CA ILE A 72 -4.28 -4.97 -7.24
C ILE A 72 -4.45 -3.95 -6.11
N LEU A 73 -4.96 -2.75 -6.39
CA LEU A 73 -5.10 -1.70 -5.39
C LEU A 73 -6.09 -2.08 -4.28
N THR A 74 -7.17 -2.77 -4.63
CA THR A 74 -8.17 -3.20 -3.64
C THR A 74 -7.65 -4.34 -2.79
N SER A 75 -6.91 -5.30 -3.35
CA SER A 75 -6.26 -6.35 -2.57
C SER A 75 -5.21 -5.80 -1.60
N LEU A 76 -4.37 -4.87 -2.03
CA LEU A 76 -3.35 -4.24 -1.18
C LEU A 76 -3.98 -3.45 -0.03
N MET A 77 -5.06 -2.73 -0.30
CA MET A 77 -5.80 -2.01 0.73
C MET A 77 -6.42 -2.96 1.76
N LEU A 78 -7.11 -4.02 1.34
CA LEU A 78 -7.68 -5.02 2.26
C LEU A 78 -6.59 -5.66 3.12
N PHE A 79 -5.44 -5.97 2.51
CA PHE A 79 -4.28 -6.51 3.20
C PHE A 79 -3.74 -5.58 4.29
N LEU A 80 -3.53 -4.29 3.99
CA LEU A 80 -3.03 -3.33 4.97
C LEU A 80 -4.05 -3.04 6.08
N ILE A 81 -5.34 -2.90 5.74
CA ILE A 81 -6.39 -2.66 6.75
C ILE A 81 -6.48 -3.83 7.71
N THR A 82 -6.48 -5.06 7.21
CA THR A 82 -6.58 -6.25 8.08
C THR A 82 -5.39 -6.40 8.99
N LEU A 83 -4.15 -6.23 8.49
CA LEU A 83 -2.96 -6.31 9.34
C LEU A 83 -2.95 -5.22 10.42
N ASN A 84 -3.32 -3.99 10.08
CA ASN A 84 -3.33 -2.89 11.04
C ASN A 84 -4.46 -3.04 12.07
N MET A 85 -5.65 -3.51 11.66
CA MET A 85 -6.74 -3.79 12.60
C MET A 85 -6.40 -4.95 13.54
N LEU A 86 -5.72 -5.98 13.05
CA LEU A 86 -5.26 -7.09 13.90
C LEU A 86 -4.25 -6.61 14.96
N GLY A 87 -3.43 -5.63 14.60
CA GLY A 87 -2.42 -5.03 15.46
C GLY A 87 -2.92 -4.28 16.68
N LEU A 88 -4.19 -3.89 16.67
CA LEU A 88 -4.82 -3.23 17.82
C LEU A 88 -5.14 -4.21 18.95
N ILE A 89 -5.07 -5.52 18.68
CA ILE A 89 -5.31 -6.56 19.68
C ILE A 89 -4.08 -6.63 20.61
N PRO A 90 -4.27 -6.67 21.94
CA PRO A 90 -3.16 -6.70 22.88
C PRO A 90 -2.25 -7.91 22.64
N TYR A 91 -0.93 -7.69 22.77
CA TYR A 91 0.13 -8.68 22.58
C TYR A 91 0.26 -9.25 21.16
N THR A 92 -0.29 -8.57 20.14
CA THR A 92 -0.07 -8.96 18.74
C THR A 92 1.12 -8.23 18.12
N PHE A 93 1.93 -8.96 17.36
CA PHE A 93 3.00 -8.41 16.53
C PHE A 93 2.46 -8.05 15.15
N THR A 94 2.65 -6.80 14.73
CA THR A 94 2.28 -6.34 13.38
C THR A 94 3.49 -6.28 12.47
N PRO A 95 3.50 -7.02 11.35
CA PRO A 95 4.61 -6.96 10.40
C PRO A 95 4.70 -5.60 9.69
N THR A 96 3.65 -4.78 9.71
CA THR A 96 3.60 -3.43 9.11
C THR A 96 4.38 -2.37 9.89
N THR A 97 4.81 -2.64 11.13
CA THR A 97 5.72 -1.75 11.89
C THR A 97 7.14 -1.77 11.33
N GLN A 98 7.53 -2.87 10.67
CA GLN A 98 8.85 -2.99 10.08
C GLN A 98 8.93 -2.24 8.75
N LEU A 99 9.86 -1.29 8.67
CA LEU A 99 10.11 -0.51 7.46
C LEU A 99 10.44 -1.38 6.24
N SER A 100 11.11 -2.51 6.47
CA SER A 100 11.46 -3.47 5.40
C SER A 100 10.23 -3.96 4.64
N VAL A 101 9.15 -4.33 5.35
CA VAL A 101 7.91 -4.84 4.75
C VAL A 101 7.21 -3.74 3.96
N ASN A 102 7.11 -2.54 4.52
CA ASN A 102 6.46 -1.41 3.85
C ASN A 102 7.22 -0.94 2.60
N MET A 103 8.56 -0.89 2.66
CA MET A 103 9.39 -0.55 1.51
C MET A 103 9.31 -1.63 0.42
N ALA A 104 9.27 -2.91 0.79
CA ALA A 104 9.09 -4.01 -0.15
C ALA A 104 7.75 -3.94 -0.91
N LEU A 105 6.70 -3.37 -0.31
CA LEU A 105 5.41 -3.14 -0.97
C LEU A 105 5.39 -1.82 -1.76
N ALA A 106 5.96 -0.74 -1.22
CA ALA A 106 5.89 0.59 -1.81
C ALA A 106 6.72 0.75 -3.08
N VAL A 107 7.96 0.24 -3.08
CA VAL A 107 8.90 0.44 -4.20
C VAL A 107 8.41 -0.22 -5.49
N PRO A 108 7.97 -1.50 -5.50
CA PRO A 108 7.49 -2.14 -6.74
C PRO A 108 6.20 -1.50 -7.27
N LEU A 109 5.27 -1.13 -6.39
CA LEU A 109 4.00 -0.52 -6.78
C LEU A 109 4.23 0.86 -7.41
N TRP A 110 5.10 1.67 -6.81
CA TRP A 110 5.48 2.98 -7.35
C TRP A 110 6.26 2.84 -8.67
N LEU A 111 7.21 1.92 -8.74
CA LEU A 111 8.00 1.71 -9.96
C LEU A 111 7.10 1.25 -11.12
N ALA A 112 6.10 0.41 -10.84
CA ALA A 112 5.11 0.00 -11.83
C ALA A 112 4.33 1.21 -12.40
N THR A 113 3.88 2.14 -11.56
CA THR A 113 3.13 3.32 -12.05
C THR A 113 4.01 4.26 -12.88
N VAL A 114 5.28 4.46 -12.48
CA VAL A 114 6.25 5.26 -13.24
C VAL A 114 6.51 4.64 -14.61
N ILE A 115 6.77 3.33 -14.68
CA ILE A 115 7.02 2.63 -15.95
C ILE A 115 5.80 2.73 -16.88
N ILE A 116 4.59 2.58 -16.35
CA ILE A 116 3.36 2.65 -17.15
C ILE A 116 3.11 4.06 -17.66
N GLY A 117 3.36 5.08 -16.83
CA GLY A 117 3.29 6.49 -17.24
C GLY A 117 4.25 6.79 -18.39
N MET A 118 5.52 6.37 -18.23
CA MET A 118 6.55 6.54 -19.26
C MET A 118 6.24 5.79 -20.55
N ARG A 119 5.67 4.58 -20.46
CA ARG A 119 5.34 3.75 -21.64
C ARG A 119 4.13 4.27 -22.41
N ASN A 120 3.07 4.70 -21.72
CA ASN A 120 1.82 5.05 -22.38
C ASN A 120 1.84 6.48 -22.93
N GLN A 121 2.42 7.43 -22.19
CA GLN A 121 2.42 8.86 -22.56
C GLN A 121 3.72 9.54 -22.13
N PRO A 122 4.85 9.30 -22.83
CA PRO A 122 6.15 9.84 -22.44
C PRO A 122 6.19 11.38 -22.47
N THR A 123 5.52 12.01 -23.43
CA THR A 123 5.47 13.48 -23.57
C THR A 123 4.73 14.13 -22.40
N HIS A 124 3.60 13.57 -21.99
CA HIS A 124 2.83 14.08 -20.85
C HIS A 124 3.51 13.78 -19.51
N ALA A 125 4.17 12.63 -19.39
CA ALA A 125 4.94 12.27 -18.20
C ALA A 125 6.13 13.20 -17.98
N LEU A 126 6.86 13.56 -19.04
CA LEU A 126 7.94 14.55 -18.99
C LEU A 126 7.39 15.98 -18.83
N GLY A 127 6.25 16.28 -19.44
CA GLY A 127 5.56 17.57 -19.28
C GLY A 127 5.18 17.85 -17.82
N HIS A 128 4.82 16.82 -17.03
CA HIS A 128 4.53 16.98 -15.60
C HIS A 128 5.74 17.42 -14.76
N LEU A 129 6.96 17.30 -15.29
CA LEU A 129 8.15 17.82 -14.60
C LEU A 129 8.21 19.36 -14.65
N LEU A 130 7.43 20.00 -15.52
CA LEU A 130 7.26 21.45 -15.57
C LEU A 130 5.81 21.86 -15.26
N PRO A 131 5.58 22.71 -14.25
CA PRO A 131 4.34 23.43 -14.11
C PRO A 131 4.21 24.44 -15.25
N GLU A 132 3.01 24.48 -15.83
CA GLU A 132 2.63 25.42 -16.87
C GLU A 132 2.81 26.87 -16.39
N GLY A 133 3.45 27.71 -17.21
CA GLY A 133 3.63 29.14 -16.93
C GLY A 133 4.86 29.51 -16.10
N THR A 134 5.87 28.65 -15.99
CA THR A 134 7.13 28.98 -15.30
C THR A 134 8.03 29.92 -16.11
N PRO A 135 8.66 30.94 -15.49
CA PRO A 135 9.58 31.84 -16.18
C PRO A 135 10.89 31.10 -16.55
N THR A 136 11.38 31.38 -17.77
CA THR A 136 12.52 30.69 -18.40
C THR A 136 13.80 30.52 -17.55
N PRO A 137 14.22 31.46 -16.68
CA PRO A 137 15.43 31.26 -15.88
C PRO A 137 15.28 30.24 -14.74
N LEU A 138 14.06 29.96 -14.25
CA LEU A 138 13.83 29.07 -13.11
C LEU A 138 13.63 27.59 -13.51
N ILE A 139 13.48 27.32 -14.81
CA ILE A 139 13.19 25.99 -15.35
C ILE A 139 14.22 24.93 -14.90
N PRO A 140 15.55 25.15 -14.97
CA PRO A 140 16.53 24.10 -14.65
C PRO A 140 16.47 23.65 -13.19
N ILE A 141 16.29 24.60 -12.27
CA ILE A 141 16.22 24.32 -10.82
C ILE A 141 14.95 23.53 -10.51
N LEU A 142 13.84 23.90 -11.13
CA LEU A 142 12.55 23.28 -10.84
C LEU A 142 12.45 21.83 -11.32
N ILE A 143 13.05 21.51 -12.47
CA ILE A 143 13.17 20.11 -12.94
C ILE A 143 13.91 19.27 -11.90
N VAL A 144 15.02 19.77 -11.35
CA VAL A 144 15.81 19.03 -10.34
C VAL A 144 14.95 18.76 -9.10
N ILE A 145 14.21 19.76 -8.60
CA ILE A 145 13.35 19.60 -7.42
C ILE A 145 12.24 18.57 -7.69
N GLU A 146 11.58 18.62 -8.85
CA GLU A 146 10.50 17.68 -9.17
C GLU A 146 11.02 16.25 -9.36
N THR A 147 12.21 16.07 -9.94
CA THR A 147 12.84 14.73 -10.01
C THR A 147 13.13 14.17 -8.61
N ILE A 148 13.65 15.00 -7.68
CA ILE A 148 13.88 14.59 -6.29
C ILE A 148 12.55 14.25 -5.60
N SER A 149 11.51 15.07 -5.80
CA SER A 149 10.15 14.83 -5.28
C SER A 149 9.57 13.49 -5.74
N LEU A 150 9.78 13.15 -7.02
CA LEU A 150 9.34 11.88 -7.60
C LEU A 150 10.03 10.68 -6.91
N PHE A 151 11.33 10.76 -6.62
CA PHE A 151 12.08 9.71 -5.91
C PHE A 151 11.75 9.61 -4.42
N ILE A 152 11.39 10.72 -3.76
CA ILE A 152 11.02 10.70 -2.33
C ILE A 152 9.65 10.07 -2.12
N ARG A 153 8.75 10.12 -3.11
CA ARG A 153 7.38 9.60 -3.02
C ARG A 153 7.25 8.15 -2.50
N PRO A 154 7.96 7.14 -3.03
CA PRO A 154 7.88 5.76 -2.50
C PRO A 154 8.40 5.65 -1.07
N LEU A 155 9.44 6.42 -0.73
CA LEU A 155 10.02 6.44 0.61
C LEU A 155 9.06 7.08 1.61
N ALA A 156 8.44 8.21 1.25
CA ALA A 156 7.42 8.87 2.06
C ALA A 156 6.20 7.96 2.29
N LEU A 157 5.77 7.19 1.29
CA LEU A 157 4.68 6.22 1.43
C LEU A 157 5.02 5.11 2.44
N GLY A 158 6.22 4.54 2.36
CA GLY A 158 6.68 3.49 3.27
C GLY A 158 6.85 3.98 4.71
N VAL A 159 7.53 5.12 4.88
CA VAL A 159 7.78 5.74 6.19
C VAL A 159 6.47 6.20 6.85
N ARG A 160 5.50 6.71 6.09
CA ARG A 160 4.20 7.11 6.64
C ARG A 160 3.47 5.94 7.29
N LEU A 161 3.55 4.75 6.70
CA LEU A 161 2.91 3.57 7.29
C LEU A 161 3.63 3.10 8.55
N THR A 162 4.97 3.10 8.57
CA THR A 162 5.71 2.72 9.78
C THR A 162 5.53 3.73 10.90
N ALA A 163 5.69 5.02 10.61
CA ALA A 163 5.67 6.08 11.61
C ALA A 163 4.30 6.25 12.29
N ASN A 164 3.22 5.84 11.63
CA ASN A 164 1.89 5.84 12.24
C ASN A 164 1.63 4.63 13.13
N LEU A 165 2.46 3.59 13.07
CA LEU A 165 2.25 2.30 13.74
C LEU A 165 3.28 2.00 14.83
N THR A 166 4.49 2.55 14.71
CA THR A 166 5.53 2.53 15.75
C THR A 166 5.34 3.68 16.72
#